data_AF-A0AAU1ZTL5-F1
#
_entry.id   AF-A0AAU1ZTL5-F1
#
_cell.length_a   1.000
_cell.length_b   1.000
_cell.length_c   1.000
_cell.angle_alpha   90.00
_cell.angle_beta   90.00
_cell.angle_gamma   90.00
#
_symmetry.space_group_name_H-M   'P 1'
#
loop_
_entity.id
_entity.type
_entity.pdbx_description
1 polymer ?
#
loop_
_entity_poly.entity_id
_entity_poly.type
_entity_poly.pdbx_seq_one_letter_code
_entity_poly.pdbx_strand_id
1 'polypeptide(L)'
;MDAREKILDAATELLAGAPAADVSTRAVCEAAGVGAPMLYRLFGDKAGLLAAVVDRGFEEYLASKRAARPSADPVADLKRGWDNHMRFALDHPNHYRLMYSPELTAPPAAAKEAHALLHGVLERCAAAGLLTVPPEAATRVVMAANVGAALSMLTRPEQYPDIRFAARLRDSVIDSITRPAGTGEPRDTGPGNAVPTAAATLAARLRAEPPQQLTVVEAALLQQWLGTLAEPGEPPA
;
A
#
# COMPACT_ATOMS: atom_id res chain seq x y z
N MET A 1 31.00 -9.22 -1.71
CA MET A 1 30.00 -8.16 -1.49
C MET A 1 30.26 -7.06 -2.51
N ASP A 2 29.31 -6.87 -3.40
CA ASP A 2 29.35 -5.87 -4.47
C ASP A 2 29.41 -4.44 -3.87
N ALA A 3 29.96 -3.46 -4.61
CA ALA A 3 30.02 -2.07 -4.18
C ALA A 3 28.63 -1.49 -3.92
N ARG A 4 27.62 -1.90 -4.72
CA ARG A 4 26.22 -1.49 -4.51
C ARG A 4 25.68 -2.00 -3.17
N GLU A 5 25.94 -3.27 -2.83
CA GLU A 5 25.51 -3.88 -1.57
C GLU A 5 26.18 -3.18 -0.37
N LYS A 6 27.50 -2.97 -0.42
CA LYS A 6 28.23 -2.25 0.65
C LYS A 6 27.66 -0.87 0.95
N ILE A 7 27.29 -0.13 -0.09
CA ILE A 7 26.69 1.20 0.07
C ILE A 7 25.30 1.11 0.71
N LEU A 8 24.48 0.14 0.31
CA LEU A 8 23.16 -0.06 0.90
C LEU A 8 23.23 -0.52 2.36
N ASP A 9 24.15 -1.42 2.68
CA ASP A 9 24.45 -1.86 4.05
C ASP A 9 24.81 -0.68 4.94
N ALA A 10 25.84 0.08 4.55
CA ALA A 10 26.26 1.27 5.28
C ALA A 10 25.13 2.30 5.45
N ALA A 11 24.37 2.58 4.39
CA ALA A 11 23.27 3.54 4.47
C ALA A 11 22.13 3.08 5.39
N THR A 12 21.86 1.78 5.44
CA THR A 12 20.81 1.21 6.30
C THR A 12 21.23 1.18 7.76
N GLU A 13 22.49 0.85 8.05
CA GLU A 13 23.04 0.92 9.40
C GLU A 13 23.03 2.36 9.94
N LEU A 14 23.44 3.32 9.10
CA LEU A 14 23.38 4.73 9.43
C LEU A 14 21.94 5.20 9.68
N LEU A 15 20.98 4.75 8.85
CA LEU A 15 19.56 5.06 9.03
C LEU A 15 19.01 4.49 10.34
N ALA A 16 19.41 3.28 10.73
CA ALA A 16 18.95 2.65 11.96
C ALA A 16 19.42 3.38 13.22
N GLY A 17 20.64 3.95 13.19
CA GLY A 17 21.21 4.72 14.30
C GLY A 17 20.85 6.20 14.34
N ALA A 18 20.24 6.75 13.28
CA ALA A 18 20.02 8.19 13.15
C ALA A 18 18.83 8.69 14.01
N PRO A 19 18.97 9.81 14.74
CA PRO A 19 17.88 10.43 15.51
C PRO A 19 16.74 10.96 14.63
N ALA A 20 17.08 11.40 13.42
CA ALA A 20 16.16 11.76 12.36
C ALA A 20 16.37 10.79 11.20
N ALA A 21 15.34 10.50 10.41
CA ALA A 21 15.43 9.63 9.23
C ALA A 21 16.19 10.31 8.06
N ASP A 22 17.38 10.85 8.34
CA ASP A 22 18.27 11.53 7.42
C ASP A 22 19.64 10.84 7.42
N VAL A 23 20.17 10.61 6.23
CA VAL A 23 21.45 9.95 6.00
C VAL A 23 22.26 10.77 5.00
N SER A 24 23.47 11.16 5.40
CA SER A 24 24.41 11.90 4.55
C SER A 24 25.12 10.98 3.56
N THR A 25 25.14 11.33 2.27
CA THR A 25 25.89 10.58 1.24
C THR A 25 27.38 10.51 1.54
N ARG A 26 27.94 11.52 2.21
CA ARG A 26 29.34 11.52 2.66
C ARG A 26 29.56 10.47 3.74
N ALA A 27 28.71 10.42 4.76
CA ALA A 27 28.82 9.43 5.83
C ALA A 27 28.68 8.01 5.27
N VAL A 28 27.79 7.80 4.29
CA VAL A 28 27.64 6.52 3.58
C VAL A 28 28.91 6.16 2.82
N CYS A 29 29.50 7.10 2.08
CA CYS A 29 30.75 6.86 1.36
C CYS A 29 31.90 6.46 2.30
N GLU A 30 32.04 7.18 3.42
CA GLU A 30 33.04 6.91 4.45
C GLU A 30 32.83 5.52 5.08
N ALA A 31 31.59 5.19 5.48
CA ALA A 31 31.26 3.90 6.07
C ALA A 31 31.40 2.72 5.08
N ALA A 32 31.03 2.90 3.82
CA ALA A 32 31.15 1.86 2.79
C ALA A 32 32.57 1.75 2.19
N GLY A 33 33.47 2.68 2.50
CA GLY A 33 34.82 2.74 1.94
C GLY A 33 34.84 3.01 0.43
N VAL A 34 33.89 3.80 -0.07
CA VAL A 34 33.76 4.16 -1.50
C VAL A 34 33.87 5.66 -1.73
N GLY A 35 34.25 6.08 -2.93
CA GLY A 35 34.22 7.48 -3.32
C GLY A 35 32.83 7.94 -3.76
N ALA A 36 32.51 9.23 -3.56
CA ALA A 36 31.27 9.84 -3.99
C ALA A 36 30.94 9.63 -5.50
N PRO A 37 31.90 9.68 -6.45
CA PRO A 37 31.60 9.40 -7.86
C PRO A 37 31.02 7.99 -8.09
N MET A 38 31.45 6.99 -7.31
CA MET A 38 30.92 5.63 -7.40
C MET A 38 29.48 5.57 -6.90
N LEU A 39 29.17 6.23 -5.78
CA LEU A 39 27.82 6.30 -5.22
C LEU A 39 26.86 6.92 -6.23
N TYR A 40 27.19 8.10 -6.77
CA TYR A 40 26.33 8.78 -7.75
C TYR A 40 26.21 8.02 -9.08
N ARG A 41 27.25 7.28 -9.50
CA ARG A 41 27.15 6.39 -10.66
C ARG A 41 26.14 5.26 -10.45
N LEU A 42 26.03 4.72 -9.24
CA LEU A 42 25.16 3.59 -8.93
C LEU A 42 23.72 4.00 -8.61
N PHE A 43 23.53 5.17 -8.00
CA PHE A 43 22.24 5.60 -7.46
C PHE A 43 21.71 6.91 -8.07
N GLY A 44 22.47 7.58 -8.93
CA GLY A 44 22.12 8.86 -9.53
C GLY A 44 22.34 10.03 -8.57
N ASP A 45 21.55 10.09 -7.51
CA ASP A 45 21.56 11.17 -6.51
C ASP A 45 21.25 10.66 -5.09
N LYS A 46 21.07 11.58 -4.12
CA LYS A 46 20.68 11.23 -2.75
C LYS A 46 19.30 10.57 -2.72
N ALA A 47 18.33 11.07 -3.48
CA ALA A 47 16.97 10.54 -3.48
C ALA A 47 16.93 9.11 -4.03
N GLY A 48 17.70 8.80 -5.08
CA GLY A 48 17.85 7.45 -5.62
C GLY A 48 18.52 6.48 -4.66
N LEU A 49 19.51 6.94 -3.87
CA LEU A 49 20.09 6.14 -2.79
C LEU A 49 19.03 5.85 -1.70
N LEU A 50 18.33 6.87 -1.23
CA LEU A 50 17.31 6.72 -0.18
C LEU A 50 16.15 5.83 -0.63
N ALA A 51 15.71 5.96 -1.89
CA ALA A 51 14.69 5.08 -2.48
C ALA A 51 15.17 3.61 -2.47
N ALA A 52 16.42 3.35 -2.85
CA ALA A 52 16.99 2.01 -2.83
C ALA A 52 17.13 1.43 -1.41
N VAL A 53 17.44 2.26 -0.42
CA VAL A 53 17.45 1.86 1.01
C VAL A 53 16.05 1.51 1.48
N VAL A 54 15.04 2.31 1.13
CA VAL A 54 13.63 2.03 1.44
C VAL A 54 13.16 0.74 0.79
N ASP A 55 13.42 0.55 -0.51
CA ASP A 55 13.03 -0.66 -1.24
C ASP A 55 13.61 -1.91 -0.56
N ARG A 56 14.88 -1.84 -0.14
CA ARG A 56 15.52 -2.93 0.59
C ARG A 56 14.91 -3.17 1.97
N GLY A 57 14.68 -2.12 2.75
CA GLY A 57 14.12 -2.24 4.09
C GLY A 57 12.67 -2.74 4.10
N PHE A 58 11.91 -2.48 3.04
CA PHE A 58 10.54 -2.96 2.89
C PHE A 58 10.44 -4.35 2.28
N GLU A 59 11.51 -4.90 1.71
CA GLU A 59 11.49 -6.17 1.00
C GLU A 59 11.05 -7.34 1.89
N GLU A 60 11.52 -7.42 3.13
CA GLU A 60 11.10 -8.48 4.07
C GLU A 60 9.60 -8.38 4.40
N TYR A 61 9.10 -7.15 4.59
CA TYR A 61 7.69 -6.89 4.82
C TYR A 61 6.82 -7.25 3.61
N LEU A 62 7.28 -6.90 2.40
CA LEU A 62 6.60 -7.24 1.17
C LEU A 62 6.64 -8.75 0.89
N ALA A 63 7.77 -9.41 1.17
CA ALA A 63 7.90 -10.86 1.07
C ALA A 63 6.89 -11.57 1.98
N SER A 64 6.73 -11.10 3.22
CA SER A 64 5.70 -11.60 4.15
C SER A 64 4.28 -11.43 3.59
N LYS A 65 3.98 -10.28 2.97
CA LYS A 65 2.68 -10.05 2.31
C LYS A 65 2.46 -10.92 1.07
N ARG A 66 3.48 -11.10 0.24
CA ARG A 66 3.44 -11.98 -0.95
C ARG A 66 3.20 -13.45 -0.56
N ALA A 67 3.80 -13.90 0.53
CA ALA A 67 3.65 -15.27 1.03
C ALA A 67 2.30 -15.54 1.71
N ALA A 68 1.55 -14.50 2.09
CA ALA A 68 0.27 -14.65 2.76
C ALA A 68 -0.76 -15.30 1.84
N ARG A 69 -1.24 -16.49 2.24
CA ARG A 69 -2.29 -17.20 1.49
C ARG A 69 -3.64 -16.52 1.71
N PRO A 70 -4.37 -16.16 0.64
CA PRO A 70 -5.74 -15.67 0.76
C PRO A 70 -6.61 -16.64 1.56
N SER A 71 -7.39 -16.11 2.49
CA SER A 71 -8.39 -16.89 3.23
C SER A 71 -9.77 -16.79 2.58
N ALA A 72 -10.73 -17.57 3.07
CA ALA A 72 -12.12 -17.47 2.65
C ALA A 72 -12.80 -16.16 3.11
N ASP A 73 -12.20 -15.45 4.07
CA ASP A 73 -12.68 -14.16 4.57
C ASP A 73 -11.73 -13.02 4.15
N PRO A 74 -12.01 -12.33 3.03
CA PRO A 74 -11.14 -11.26 2.54
C PRO A 74 -11.14 -10.02 3.47
N VAL A 75 -12.16 -9.83 4.30
CA VAL A 75 -12.18 -8.73 5.30
C VAL A 75 -11.23 -9.06 6.46
N ALA A 76 -11.17 -10.32 6.89
CA ALA A 76 -10.18 -10.76 7.85
C ALA A 76 -8.74 -10.67 7.29
N ASP A 77 -8.54 -10.97 6.00
CA ASP A 77 -7.26 -10.73 5.32
C ASP A 77 -6.87 -9.25 5.33
N LEU A 78 -7.83 -8.35 5.07
CA LEU A 78 -7.60 -6.91 5.12
C LEU A 78 -7.18 -6.44 6.51
N LYS A 79 -7.87 -6.91 7.57
CA LYS A 79 -7.52 -6.61 8.97
C LYS A 79 -6.11 -7.08 9.32
N ARG A 80 -5.75 -8.32 8.96
CA ARG A 80 -4.38 -8.83 9.13
C ARG A 80 -3.34 -8.02 8.36
N GLY A 81 -3.68 -7.62 7.13
CA GLY A 81 -2.82 -6.79 6.28
C GLY A 81 -2.54 -5.40 6.86
N TRP A 82 -3.52 -4.82 7.55
CA TRP A 82 -3.38 -3.59 8.33
C TRP A 82 -2.45 -3.79 9.52
N ASP A 83 -2.69 -4.82 10.34
CA ASP A 83 -1.92 -5.08 11.55
C ASP A 83 -0.45 -5.37 11.24
N ASN A 84 -0.19 -6.14 10.18
CA ASN A 84 1.16 -6.40 9.69
C ASN A 84 1.89 -5.12 9.25
N HIS A 85 1.16 -4.17 8.66
CA HIS A 85 1.73 -2.87 8.26
C HIS A 85 2.06 -2.01 9.48
N MET A 86 1.16 -1.95 10.46
CA MET A 86 1.41 -1.24 11.73
C MET A 86 2.61 -1.83 12.48
N ARG A 87 2.71 -3.17 12.56
CA ARG A 87 3.86 -3.84 13.18
C ARG A 87 5.16 -3.46 12.48
N PHE A 88 5.21 -3.55 11.15
CA PHE A 88 6.40 -3.16 10.40
C PHE A 88 6.81 -1.70 10.65
N ALA A 89 5.84 -0.77 10.68
CA ALA A 89 6.12 0.63 10.95
C ALA A 89 6.76 0.85 12.34
N LEU A 90 6.28 0.12 13.34
CA LEU A 90 6.76 0.23 14.73
C LEU A 90 8.10 -0.48 14.95
N ASP A 91 8.33 -1.60 14.27
CA ASP A 91 9.58 -2.36 14.35
C ASP A 91 10.72 -1.66 13.56
N HIS A 92 10.38 -0.92 12.49
CA HIS A 92 11.35 -0.25 11.61
C HIS A 92 11.06 1.26 11.44
N PRO A 93 11.05 2.05 12.53
CA PRO A 93 10.53 3.42 12.53
C PRO A 93 11.27 4.37 11.60
N ASN A 94 12.60 4.25 11.47
CA ASN A 94 13.38 5.14 10.61
C ASN A 94 13.23 4.81 9.11
N HIS A 95 13.13 3.53 8.76
CA HIS A 95 12.80 3.11 7.38
C HIS A 95 11.40 3.57 7.00
N TYR A 96 10.45 3.44 7.92
CA TYR A 96 9.08 3.85 7.68
C TYR A 96 8.96 5.36 7.54
N ARG A 97 9.64 6.16 8.37
CA ARG A 97 9.70 7.63 8.20
C ARG A 97 10.36 8.01 6.87
N LEU A 98 11.41 7.32 6.46
CA LEU A 98 12.10 7.60 5.20
C LEU A 98 11.19 7.35 3.98
N MET A 99 10.39 6.28 3.99
CA MET A 99 9.39 5.97 2.95
C MET A 99 8.42 7.13 2.67
N TYR A 100 8.08 7.91 3.70
CA TYR A 100 7.16 9.05 3.60
C TYR A 100 7.86 10.40 3.78
N SER A 101 9.18 10.44 3.58
CA SER A 101 9.98 11.66 3.67
C SER A 101 9.76 12.54 2.43
N PRO A 102 9.72 13.88 2.59
CA PRO A 102 9.69 14.80 1.45
C PRO A 102 10.96 14.74 0.57
N GLU A 103 12.02 14.10 1.04
CA GLU A 103 13.25 13.87 0.25
C GLU A 103 13.04 12.85 -0.89
N LEU A 104 12.02 12.00 -0.80
CA LEU A 104 11.64 11.09 -1.88
C LEU A 104 10.72 11.81 -2.86
N THR A 105 11.29 12.23 -3.99
CA THR A 105 10.58 12.94 -5.06
C THR A 105 9.66 12.05 -5.89
N ALA A 106 9.81 10.73 -5.77
CA ALA A 106 8.96 9.73 -6.41
C ALA A 106 8.67 8.57 -5.46
N PRO A 107 7.48 7.94 -5.53
CA PRO A 107 7.17 6.77 -4.73
C PRO A 107 8.14 5.61 -5.06
N PRO A 108 8.81 5.02 -4.07
CA PRO A 108 9.70 3.88 -4.28
C PRO A 108 8.90 2.65 -4.74
N ALA A 109 9.59 1.65 -5.30
CA ALA A 109 8.94 0.46 -5.85
C ALA A 109 8.12 -0.28 -4.79
N ALA A 110 8.65 -0.34 -3.56
CA ALA A 110 7.99 -0.92 -2.41
C ALA A 110 6.63 -0.27 -2.09
N ALA A 111 6.48 1.05 -2.26
CA ALA A 111 5.21 1.75 -2.03
C ALA A 111 4.16 1.34 -3.07
N LYS A 112 4.57 1.23 -4.34
CA LYS A 112 3.71 0.81 -5.44
C LYS A 112 3.26 -0.64 -5.26
N GLU A 113 4.17 -1.52 -4.85
CA GLU A 113 3.84 -2.92 -4.57
C GLU A 113 2.90 -3.06 -3.37
N ALA A 114 3.15 -2.35 -2.26
CA ALA A 114 2.26 -2.36 -1.11
C ALA A 114 0.83 -1.90 -1.46
N HIS A 115 0.72 -0.90 -2.34
CA HIS A 115 -0.56 -0.46 -2.89
C HIS A 115 -1.24 -1.56 -3.72
N ALA A 116 -0.52 -2.18 -4.66
CA ALA A 116 -1.07 -3.24 -5.51
C ALA A 116 -1.54 -4.46 -4.69
N LEU A 117 -0.79 -4.85 -3.65
CA LEU A 117 -1.16 -5.94 -2.75
C LEU A 117 -2.44 -5.62 -1.95
N LEU A 118 -2.56 -4.40 -1.44
CA LEU A 118 -3.77 -3.93 -0.76
C LEU A 118 -4.96 -3.93 -1.72
N HIS A 119 -4.79 -3.36 -2.91
CA HIS A 119 -5.82 -3.31 -3.95
C HIS A 119 -6.32 -4.72 -4.29
N GLY A 120 -5.41 -5.70 -4.44
CA GLY A 120 -5.78 -7.10 -4.69
C GLY A 120 -6.61 -7.74 -3.57
N VAL A 121 -6.44 -7.35 -2.30
CA VAL A 121 -7.32 -7.80 -1.21
C VAL A 121 -8.70 -7.18 -1.33
N LEU A 122 -8.78 -5.90 -1.69
CA LEU A 122 -10.06 -5.19 -1.83
C LEU A 122 -10.84 -5.63 -3.07
N GLU A 123 -10.15 -6.02 -4.14
CA GLU A 123 -10.74 -6.72 -5.28
C GLU A 123 -11.44 -8.01 -4.85
N ARG A 124 -10.86 -8.80 -3.94
CA ARG A 124 -11.55 -9.97 -3.37
C ARG A 124 -12.78 -9.58 -2.55
N CYS A 125 -12.70 -8.51 -1.76
CA CYS A 125 -13.86 -7.98 -1.04
C CYS A 125 -14.98 -7.58 -2.01
N ALA A 126 -14.64 -6.92 -3.13
CA ALA A 126 -15.61 -6.56 -4.16
C ALA A 126 -16.20 -7.78 -4.86
N ALA A 127 -15.38 -8.77 -5.24
CA ALA A 127 -15.87 -10.02 -5.82
C ALA A 127 -16.87 -10.72 -4.89
N ALA A 128 -16.62 -10.69 -3.58
CA ALA A 128 -17.53 -11.21 -2.56
C ALA A 128 -18.78 -10.32 -2.31
N GLY A 129 -18.90 -9.15 -2.97
CA GLY A 129 -20.00 -8.21 -2.79
C GLY A 129 -19.96 -7.43 -1.46
N LEU A 130 -18.80 -7.41 -0.80
CA LEU A 130 -18.62 -6.87 0.55
C LEU A 130 -18.30 -5.38 0.56
N LEU A 131 -17.88 -4.77 -0.56
CA LEU A 131 -17.57 -3.34 -0.61
C LEU A 131 -18.81 -2.47 -0.88
N THR A 132 -18.82 -1.28 -0.29
CA THR A 132 -19.82 -0.21 -0.52
C THR A 132 -19.33 0.87 -1.48
N VAL A 133 -18.06 0.80 -1.88
CA VAL A 133 -17.39 1.73 -2.80
C VAL A 133 -16.49 0.93 -3.76
N PRO A 134 -16.03 1.50 -4.88
CA PRO A 134 -15.07 0.83 -5.77
C PRO A 134 -13.77 0.43 -5.04
N PRO A 135 -13.12 -0.70 -5.41
CA PRO A 135 -11.86 -1.17 -4.81
C PRO A 135 -10.76 -0.12 -4.78
N GLU A 136 -10.65 0.68 -5.82
CA GLU A 136 -9.62 1.73 -5.90
C GLU A 136 -9.88 2.86 -4.89
N ALA A 137 -11.14 3.30 -4.76
CA ALA A 137 -11.51 4.26 -3.72
C ALA A 137 -11.26 3.71 -2.31
N ALA A 138 -11.63 2.44 -2.10
CA ALA A 138 -11.38 1.74 -0.84
C ALA A 138 -9.87 1.64 -0.53
N THR A 139 -9.05 1.38 -1.54
CA THR A 139 -7.57 1.27 -1.42
C THR A 139 -6.97 2.58 -0.96
N ARG A 140 -7.39 3.70 -1.56
CA ARG A 140 -6.94 5.05 -1.15
C ARG A 140 -7.30 5.35 0.31
N VAL A 141 -8.54 5.08 0.71
CA VAL A 141 -9.02 5.33 2.09
C VAL A 141 -8.21 4.50 3.09
N VAL A 142 -8.08 3.20 2.85
CA VAL A 142 -7.34 2.29 3.75
C VAL A 142 -5.87 2.68 3.83
N MET A 143 -5.22 2.94 2.69
CA MET A 143 -3.80 3.32 2.67
C MET A 143 -3.58 4.63 3.43
N ALA A 144 -4.37 5.68 3.16
CA ALA A 144 -4.23 6.97 3.81
C ALA A 144 -4.40 6.87 5.33
N ALA A 145 -5.42 6.14 5.79
CA ALA A 145 -5.68 5.98 7.21
C ALA A 145 -4.59 5.14 7.92
N ASN A 146 -4.12 4.06 7.28
CA ASN A 146 -3.09 3.19 7.83
C ASN A 146 -1.73 3.92 7.93
N VAL A 147 -1.33 4.63 6.87
CA VAL A 147 -0.11 5.46 6.86
C VAL A 147 -0.21 6.60 7.87
N GLY A 148 -1.36 7.27 7.93
CA GLY A 148 -1.61 8.34 8.88
C GLY A 148 -1.51 7.86 10.33
N ALA A 149 -2.06 6.69 10.65
CA ALA A 149 -1.95 6.10 11.98
C ALA A 149 -0.49 5.77 12.34
N ALA A 150 0.22 5.08 11.45
CA ALA A 150 1.62 4.72 11.66
C ALA A 150 2.50 5.97 11.88
N LEU A 151 2.41 6.97 11.00
CA LEU A 151 3.18 8.21 11.14
C LEU A 151 2.79 8.99 12.41
N SER A 152 1.51 9.02 12.79
CA SER A 152 1.06 9.69 14.00
C SER A 152 1.65 9.05 15.25
N MET A 153 1.64 7.71 15.33
CA MET A 153 2.25 6.96 16.44
C MET A 153 3.77 7.14 16.49
N LEU A 154 4.44 7.15 15.34
CA LEU A 154 5.89 7.34 15.27
C LEU A 154 6.32 8.78 15.61
N THR A 155 5.55 9.79 15.23
CA THR A 155 5.97 11.20 15.38
C THR A 155 5.44 11.86 16.64
N ARG A 156 4.32 11.40 17.19
CA ARG A 156 3.66 11.96 18.38
C ARG A 156 3.20 10.85 19.34
N PRO A 157 4.12 10.01 19.86
CA PRO A 157 3.76 8.85 20.67
C PRO A 157 2.98 9.21 21.94
N GLU A 158 3.22 10.39 22.53
CA GLU A 158 2.45 10.85 23.71
C GLU A 158 0.97 11.11 23.40
N GLN A 159 0.63 11.49 22.16
CA GLN A 159 -0.74 11.73 21.71
C GLN A 159 -1.41 10.47 21.15
N TYR A 160 -0.61 9.54 20.64
CA TYR A 160 -1.06 8.27 20.02
C TYR A 160 -0.38 7.07 20.70
N PRO A 161 -0.68 6.80 21.98
CA PRO A 161 0.20 6.00 22.82
C PRO A 161 0.06 4.49 22.65
N ASP A 162 -1.00 3.98 22.02
CA ASP A 162 -1.22 2.54 21.98
C ASP A 162 -1.78 1.99 20.66
N ILE A 163 -1.60 0.67 20.50
CA ILE A 163 -2.11 -0.09 19.37
C ILE A 163 -3.66 -0.10 19.30
N ARG A 164 -4.36 0.26 20.40
CA ARG A 164 -5.83 0.33 20.41
C ARG A 164 -6.33 1.53 19.63
N PHE A 165 -5.57 2.62 19.53
CA PHE A 165 -5.86 3.69 18.58
C PHE A 165 -5.87 3.16 17.14
N ALA A 166 -4.78 2.49 16.73
CA ALA A 166 -4.66 1.94 15.38
C ALA A 166 -5.75 0.89 15.07
N ALA A 167 -6.06 0.01 16.02
CA ALA A 167 -7.12 -0.99 15.87
C ALA A 167 -8.51 -0.35 15.73
N ARG A 168 -8.83 0.68 16.51
CA ARG A 168 -10.10 1.42 16.40
C ARG A 168 -10.22 2.14 15.06
N LEU A 169 -9.15 2.77 14.58
CA LEU A 169 -9.16 3.42 13.27
C LEU A 169 -9.34 2.39 12.15
N ARG A 170 -8.60 1.27 12.20
CA ARG A 170 -8.75 0.14 11.28
C ARG A 170 -10.19 -0.31 11.19
N ASP A 171 -10.80 -0.64 12.33
CA ASP A 171 -12.16 -1.17 12.36
C ASP A 171 -13.16 -0.13 11.85
N SER A 172 -13.02 1.14 12.25
CA SER A 172 -13.87 2.24 11.76
C SER A 172 -13.77 2.44 10.25
N VAL A 173 -12.56 2.39 9.69
CA VAL A 173 -12.32 2.54 8.25
C VAL A 173 -12.88 1.35 7.48
N ILE A 174 -12.62 0.13 7.93
CA ILE A 174 -13.12 -1.08 7.28
C ILE A 174 -14.65 -1.13 7.32
N ASP A 175 -15.26 -0.81 8.46
CA ASP A 175 -16.73 -0.78 8.60
C ASP A 175 -17.37 0.33 7.74
N SER A 176 -16.64 1.41 7.43
CA SER A 176 -17.13 2.48 6.56
C SER A 176 -17.20 2.08 5.07
N ILE A 177 -16.30 1.20 4.62
CA ILE A 177 -16.17 0.77 3.22
C ILE A 177 -16.72 -0.63 2.95
N THR A 178 -17.15 -1.35 3.99
CA THR A 178 -17.69 -2.71 3.88
C THR A 178 -19.15 -2.80 4.34
N ARG A 179 -19.85 -3.84 3.88
CA ARG A 179 -21.17 -4.22 4.40
C ARG A 179 -21.03 -5.29 5.48
N PRO A 180 -21.90 -5.30 6.51
CA PRO A 180 -22.00 -6.44 7.41
C PRO A 180 -22.33 -7.71 6.62
N ALA A 181 -21.64 -8.81 6.91
CA ALA A 181 -21.98 -10.10 6.31
C ALA A 181 -23.41 -10.50 6.71
N GLY A 182 -24.31 -10.62 5.73
CA GLY A 182 -25.67 -11.14 5.95
C GLY A 182 -26.80 -10.11 6.01
N THR A 183 -26.54 -8.80 5.93
CA THR A 183 -27.62 -7.80 5.77
C THR A 183 -27.96 -7.69 4.29
N GLY A 184 -29.01 -8.38 3.84
CA GLY A 184 -29.51 -8.34 2.46
C GLY A 184 -30.08 -6.98 2.03
N GLU A 185 -30.04 -5.96 2.89
CA GLU A 185 -30.46 -4.61 2.56
C GLU A 185 -29.26 -3.76 2.12
N PRO A 186 -29.34 -3.09 0.96
CA PRO A 186 -28.33 -2.13 0.56
C PRO A 186 -28.33 -0.98 1.57
N ARG A 187 -27.23 -0.81 2.33
CA ARG A 187 -26.91 0.53 2.87
C ARG A 187 -26.89 1.49 1.69
N ASP A 188 -27.54 2.64 1.86
CA ASP A 188 -27.58 3.73 0.89
C ASP A 188 -26.14 4.08 0.47
N THR A 189 -25.67 3.44 -0.61
CA THR A 189 -24.47 3.83 -1.31
C THR A 189 -24.85 5.16 -1.94
N GLY A 190 -24.62 6.25 -1.23
CA GLY A 190 -25.14 7.58 -1.59
C GLY A 190 -25.05 7.82 -3.10
N PRO A 191 -26.02 8.53 -3.70
CA PRO A 191 -26.45 8.37 -5.10
C PRO A 191 -25.34 8.37 -6.16
N GLY A 192 -24.16 8.95 -5.89
CA GLY A 192 -23.00 8.92 -6.79
C GLY A 192 -22.22 7.61 -6.86
N ASN A 193 -22.31 6.70 -5.88
CA ASN A 193 -21.45 5.50 -5.82
C ASN A 193 -22.13 4.19 -6.22
N ALA A 194 -23.45 4.18 -6.43
CA ALA A 194 -24.20 2.96 -6.73
C ALA A 194 -23.72 2.29 -8.03
N VAL A 195 -23.67 3.05 -9.13
CA VAL A 195 -23.23 2.55 -10.44
C VAL A 195 -21.74 2.17 -10.43
N PRO A 196 -20.82 3.02 -9.95
CA PRO A 196 -19.40 2.65 -9.85
C PRO A 196 -19.15 1.39 -9.02
N THR A 197 -19.83 1.25 -7.88
CA THR A 197 -19.67 0.08 -6.99
C THR A 197 -20.21 -1.18 -7.65
N ALA A 198 -21.36 -1.12 -8.32
CA ALA A 198 -21.93 -2.24 -9.04
C ALA A 198 -21.04 -2.67 -10.22
N ALA A 199 -20.53 -1.71 -11.00
CA ALA A 199 -19.62 -1.98 -12.10
C ALA A 199 -18.31 -2.62 -11.61
N ALA A 200 -17.71 -2.07 -10.55
CA ALA A 200 -16.49 -2.62 -9.97
C ALA A 200 -16.71 -4.03 -9.37
N THR A 201 -17.83 -4.25 -8.69
CA THR A 201 -18.22 -5.55 -8.14
C THR A 201 -18.35 -6.59 -9.26
N LEU A 202 -19.05 -6.24 -10.35
CA LEU A 202 -19.21 -7.14 -11.50
C LEU A 202 -17.87 -7.41 -12.19
N ALA A 203 -17.04 -6.37 -12.40
CA ALA A 203 -15.72 -6.51 -13.00
C ALA A 203 -14.82 -7.46 -12.18
N ALA A 204 -14.80 -7.29 -10.86
CA ALA A 204 -14.04 -8.13 -9.92
C ALA A 204 -14.52 -9.60 -9.97
N ARG A 205 -15.84 -9.83 -9.99
CA ARG A 205 -16.41 -11.18 -10.14
C ARG A 205 -16.02 -11.84 -11.46
N LEU A 206 -16.14 -11.11 -12.57
CA LEU A 206 -15.79 -11.63 -13.90
C LEU A 206 -14.28 -11.93 -14.04
N ARG A 207 -13.41 -11.25 -13.31
CA ARG A 207 -11.97 -11.59 -13.24
C ARG A 207 -11.73 -12.86 -12.43
N ALA A 208 -12.44 -13.02 -11.32
CA ALA A 208 -12.32 -14.19 -10.46
C ALA A 208 -12.90 -15.46 -11.13
N GLU A 209 -14.01 -15.31 -11.84
CA GLU A 209 -14.74 -16.37 -12.54
C GLU A 209 -15.03 -15.93 -13.99
N PRO A 210 -14.09 -16.15 -14.92
CA PRO A 210 -14.27 -15.74 -16.31
C PRO A 210 -15.49 -16.42 -16.95
N PRO A 211 -16.38 -15.66 -17.64
CA PRO A 211 -17.57 -16.22 -18.25
C PRO A 211 -17.19 -17.11 -19.45
N GLN A 212 -17.76 -18.31 -19.51
CA GLN A 212 -17.53 -19.25 -20.62
C GLN A 212 -18.35 -18.91 -21.87
N GLN A 213 -19.36 -18.03 -21.73
CA GLN A 213 -20.29 -17.65 -22.80
C GLN A 213 -19.74 -16.53 -23.69
N LEU A 214 -18.72 -15.79 -23.23
CA LEU A 214 -18.13 -14.68 -23.98
C LEU A 214 -16.83 -15.12 -24.63
N THR A 215 -16.58 -14.63 -25.84
CA THR A 215 -15.26 -14.71 -26.45
C THR A 215 -14.25 -13.88 -25.66
N VAL A 216 -12.95 -14.14 -25.88
CA VAL A 216 -11.86 -13.36 -25.25
C VAL A 216 -12.00 -11.86 -25.54
N VAL A 217 -12.40 -11.50 -26.76
CA VAL A 217 -12.57 -10.09 -27.17
C VAL A 217 -13.78 -9.45 -26.48
N GLU A 218 -14.93 -10.15 -26.43
CA GLU A 218 -16.13 -9.64 -25.75
C GLU A 218 -15.89 -9.50 -24.23
N ALA A 219 -15.22 -10.46 -23.61
CA ALA A 219 -14.86 -10.40 -22.21
C ALA A 219 -13.91 -9.21 -21.92
N ALA A 220 -12.93 -8.97 -22.79
CA ALA A 220 -12.02 -7.82 -22.67
C ALA A 220 -12.77 -6.49 -22.82
N LEU A 221 -13.69 -6.38 -23.78
CA LEU A 221 -14.48 -5.18 -24.01
C LEU A 221 -15.43 -4.89 -22.84
N LEU A 222 -16.09 -5.92 -22.31
CA LEU A 222 -16.94 -5.81 -21.12
C LEU A 222 -16.13 -5.35 -19.90
N GLN A 223 -14.94 -5.91 -19.69
CA GLN A 223 -14.03 -5.46 -18.62
C GLN A 223 -13.64 -3.99 -18.78
N GLN A 224 -13.36 -3.55 -20.00
CA GLN A 224 -13.05 -2.16 -20.28
C GLN A 224 -14.22 -1.22 -19.93
N TRP A 225 -15.44 -1.54 -20.39
CA TRP A 225 -16.62 -0.73 -20.09
C TRP A 225 -16.95 -0.68 -18.60
N LEU A 226 -16.84 -1.81 -17.91
CA LEU A 226 -17.04 -1.85 -16.45
C LEU A 226 -15.96 -1.06 -15.71
N GLY A 227 -14.72 -1.07 -16.20
CA GLY A 227 -13.64 -0.22 -15.68
C GLY A 227 -13.98 1.28 -15.82
N THR A 228 -14.44 1.71 -17.00
CA THR A 228 -14.89 3.09 -17.22
C THR A 228 -16.04 3.51 -16.30
N LEU A 229 -16.99 2.60 -16.05
CA LEU A 229 -18.11 2.88 -15.14
C LEU A 229 -17.69 2.88 -13.66
N ALA A 230 -16.67 2.11 -13.29
CA ALA A 230 -16.14 2.04 -11.93
C ALA A 230 -15.32 3.28 -11.53
N GLU A 231 -14.71 3.95 -12.51
CA GLU A 231 -13.94 5.19 -12.32
C GLU A 231 -14.44 6.25 -13.30
N PRO A 232 -15.63 6.84 -13.06
CA PRO A 232 -16.11 7.93 -13.89
C PRO A 232 -15.14 9.10 -13.75
N GLY A 233 -14.30 9.31 -14.76
CA GLY A 233 -13.54 10.55 -14.92
C GLY A 233 -14.49 11.73 -15.12
N GLU A 234 -13.95 12.94 -15.02
CA GLU A 234 -14.68 14.13 -15.48
C GLU A 234 -15.10 13.92 -16.96
N PRO A 235 -16.35 14.21 -17.34
CA PRO A 235 -16.76 14.11 -18.73
C PRO A 235 -15.84 14.98 -19.60
N PRO A 236 -15.44 14.52 -20.80
CA PRO A 236 -14.68 15.36 -21.71
C PRO A 236 -15.49 16.63 -22.00
N ALA A 237 -14.84 17.79 -21.84
CA ALA A 237 -15.38 19.12 -22.12
C ALA A 237 -15.74 19.29 -23.61
#